data_AF-A0A949I5F7-F1
#
_entry.id   AF-A0A949I5F7-F1
#
_cell.length_a   1.000
_cell.length_b   1.000
_cell.length_c   1.000
_cell.angle_alpha   90.00
_cell.angle_beta   90.00
_cell.angle_gamma   90.00
#
_symmetry.space_group_name_H-M   'P 1'
#
loop_
_entity.id
_entity.type
_entity.pdbx_description
1 polymer ?
#
loop_
_entity_poly.entity_id
_entity_poly.type
_entity_poly.pdbx_seq_one_letter_code
_entity_poly.pdbx_strand_id
1 'polypeptide(L)'
;MTRLTTLHSPLGKDLLLQHMTALEGVSRLSRFDLEVLSPKADIEFTDLLGQHLTVELSLPDGCGADGKRFFDGIVSSVSYTGMVG
;
A
#
# COMPACT_ATOMS: atom_id res chain seq x y z
N MET A 1 10.04 -13.99 -11.03
CA MET A 1 10.20 -12.63 -10.47
C MET A 1 9.83 -12.68 -9.00
N THR A 2 10.75 -12.37 -8.10
CA THR A 2 10.48 -12.36 -6.65
C THR A 2 9.73 -11.08 -6.31
N ARG A 3 8.49 -11.21 -5.81
CA ARG A 3 7.65 -10.08 -5.42
C ARG A 3 8.13 -9.55 -4.07
N LEU A 4 8.77 -8.37 -4.06
CA LEU A 4 9.30 -7.74 -2.84
C LEU A 4 8.22 -7.14 -1.95
N THR A 5 7.07 -6.76 -2.52
CA THR A 5 5.98 -6.08 -1.79
C THR A 5 4.61 -6.71 -2.02
N THR A 6 3.84 -6.81 -0.94
CA THR A 6 2.43 -7.24 -0.96
C THR A 6 1.56 -6.14 -0.36
N LEU A 7 0.45 -5.83 -1.03
CA LEU A 7 -0.50 -4.84 -0.57
C LEU A 7 -1.72 -5.55 0.02
N HIS A 8 -2.08 -5.20 1.25
CA HIS A 8 -3.27 -5.70 1.92
C HIS A 8 -4.29 -4.56 2.00
N SER A 9 -5.47 -4.78 1.41
CA SER A 9 -6.53 -3.78 1.34
C SER A 9 -7.91 -4.44 1.44
N PRO A 10 -8.97 -3.70 1.78
CA PRO A 10 -10.35 -4.19 1.74
C PRO A 10 -10.77 -4.72 0.36
N LEU A 11 -10.20 -4.17 -0.71
CA LEU A 11 -10.40 -4.60 -2.10
C LEU A 11 -9.60 -5.88 -2.45
N GLY A 12 -8.95 -6.50 -1.47
CA GLY A 12 -8.21 -7.74 -1.63
C GLY A 12 -6.98 -7.57 -2.52
N LYS A 13 -6.80 -8.51 -3.45
CA LYS A 13 -5.61 -8.61 -4.32
C LYS A 13 -5.74 -7.81 -5.62
N ASP A 14 -6.79 -7.00 -5.74
CA ASP A 14 -7.09 -6.23 -6.95
C ASP A 14 -6.21 -4.98 -7.09
N LEU A 15 -5.42 -4.64 -6.07
CA LEU A 15 -4.48 -3.53 -6.10
C LEU A 15 -3.02 -4.02 -6.12
N LEU A 16 -2.25 -3.45 -7.04
CA LEU A 16 -0.82 -3.69 -7.24
C LEU A 16 -0.06 -2.41 -6.90
N LEU A 17 0.85 -2.48 -5.95
CA LEU A 17 1.70 -1.34 -5.59
C LEU A 17 2.71 -1.07 -6.71
N GLN A 18 2.70 0.14 -7.26
CA GLN A 18 3.67 0.60 -8.25
C GLN A 18 4.80 1.41 -7.58
N HIS A 19 4.43 2.34 -6.71
CA HIS A 19 5.38 3.21 -6.02
C HIS A 19 4.84 3.59 -4.64
N MET A 20 5.75 3.75 -3.67
CA MET A 20 5.45 4.20 -2.32
C MET A 20 6.51 5.19 -1.87
N THR A 21 6.07 6.33 -1.33
CA THR A 21 6.91 7.23 -0.53
C THR A 21 6.44 7.20 0.91
N ALA A 22 7.37 6.98 1.84
CA ALA A 22 7.10 6.93 3.28
C ALA A 22 7.85 8.02 4.02
N LEU A 23 7.13 8.80 4.82
CA LEU A 23 7.70 9.82 5.70
C LEU A 23 7.35 9.47 7.15
N GLU A 24 8.38 9.11 7.90
CA GLU A 24 8.30 8.76 9.33
C GLU A 24 9.25 9.67 10.11
N GLY A 25 8.88 10.02 11.34
CA GLY A 25 9.73 10.81 12.20
C GLY A 25 9.34 10.68 13.67
N VAL A 26 10.31 10.88 14.57
CA VAL A 26 10.07 10.83 16.00
C VAL A 26 9.08 11.93 16.40
N SER A 27 8.01 11.53 17.10
CA SER A 27 6.92 12.40 17.56
C SER A 27 6.14 13.11 16.44
N ARG A 28 6.03 12.48 15.26
CA ARG A 28 5.26 12.98 14.11
C ARG A 28 4.34 11.88 13.62
N LEU A 29 3.21 12.27 13.03
CA LEU A 29 2.38 11.32 12.30
C LEU A 29 3.14 10.81 11.08
N SER A 30 3.11 9.50 10.87
CA SER A 30 3.60 8.89 9.64
C SER A 30 2.69 9.28 8.48
N ARG A 31 3.27 9.45 7.30
CA ARG A 31 2.55 9.67 6.06
C ARG A 31 3.08 8.72 5.00
N PHE A 32 2.15 8.07 4.31
CA PHE A 32 2.44 7.16 3.21
C PHE A 32 1.67 7.63 1.99
N ASP A 33 2.39 7.97 0.92
CA ASP A 33 1.83 8.31 -0.38
C ASP A 33 2.06 7.12 -1.31
N LEU A 34 0.98 6.52 -1.82
CA LEU A 34 0.99 5.28 -2.59
C LEU A 34 0.44 5.49 -3.99
N GLU A 35 1.15 4.97 -4.99
CA GLU A 35 0.65 4.81 -6.36
C GLU A 35 0.33 3.32 -6.56
N VAL A 36 -0.94 3.05 -6.84
CA VAL A 36 -1.47 1.70 -7.03
C VAL A 36 -2.12 1.56 -8.39
N LEU A 37 -1.96 0.39 -8.98
CA LEU A 37 -2.58 -0.01 -10.23
C LEU A 37 -3.60 -1.12 -9.97
N SER A 38 -4.64 -1.16 -10.77
CA SER A 38 -5.59 -2.27 -10.77
C SER A 38 -5.88 -2.74 -12.19
N PRO A 39 -6.03 -4.06 -12.40
CA PRO A 39 -6.56 -4.58 -13.66
C PRO A 39 -8.05 -4.30 -13.84
N LYS A 40 -8.77 -3.93 -12.77
CA LYS A 40 -10.20 -3.62 -12.82
C LYS A 40 -10.41 -2.12 -13.01
N ALA A 41 -11.31 -1.78 -13.93
CA ALA A 41 -11.70 -0.39 -14.17
C ALA A 41 -12.83 0.07 -13.23
N ASP A 42 -13.53 -0.86 -12.59
CA ASP A 42 -14.73 -0.68 -11.79
C ASP A 42 -14.46 -0.81 -10.28
N ILE A 43 -13.48 -0.04 -9.76
CA ILE A 43 -13.15 -0.05 -8.35
C ILE A 43 -13.98 0.97 -7.57
N GLU A 44 -14.62 0.50 -6.49
CA GLU A 44 -15.30 1.35 -5.52
C GLU A 44 -14.29 1.97 -4.54
N PHE A 45 -13.81 3.18 -4.84
CA PHE A 45 -12.86 3.90 -3.98
C PHE A 45 -13.42 4.24 -2.60
N THR A 46 -14.74 4.31 -2.46
CA THR A 46 -15.43 4.55 -1.18
C THR A 46 -15.11 3.45 -0.16
N ASP A 47 -14.88 2.23 -0.62
CA ASP A 47 -14.54 1.09 0.25
C ASP A 47 -13.11 1.16 0.78
N LEU A 48 -12.26 2.04 0.24
CA LEU A 48 -10.91 2.27 0.74
C LEU A 48 -10.84 3.40 1.77
N LEU A 49 -11.65 4.45 1.61
CA LEU A 49 -11.55 5.64 2.44
C LEU A 49 -11.87 5.33 3.91
N GLY A 50 -10.99 5.75 4.82
CA GLY A 50 -11.14 5.49 6.25
C GLY A 50 -10.86 4.05 6.68
N GLN A 51 -10.48 3.16 5.75
CA GLN A 51 -10.08 1.80 6.06
C GLN A 51 -8.57 1.68 6.24
N HIS A 52 -8.13 0.60 6.89
CA HIS A 52 -6.72 0.23 6.96
C HIS A 52 -6.22 -0.26 5.60
N LEU A 53 -5.00 0.15 5.27
CA LEU A 53 -4.29 -0.32 4.10
C LEU A 53 -2.82 -0.53 4.47
N THR A 54 -2.34 -1.75 4.26
CA THR A 54 -1.04 -2.20 4.77
C THR A 54 -0.12 -2.61 3.63
N VAL A 55 1.10 -2.08 3.60
CA VAL A 55 2.16 -2.53 2.70
C VAL A 55 3.08 -3.48 3.46
N GLU A 56 3.15 -4.72 3.02
CA GLU A 56 4.13 -5.71 3.47
C GLU A 56 5.36 -5.67 2.56
N LEU A 57 6.53 -5.41 3.15
CA LEU A 57 7.82 -5.47 2.51
C LEU A 57 8.56 -6.72 2.99
N SER A 58 8.96 -7.58 2.05
CA SER A 58 9.86 -8.70 2.34
C SER A 58 11.28 -8.18 2.48
N LEU A 59 11.94 -8.55 3.57
CA LEU A 59 13.30 -8.21 3.90
C LEU A 59 14.20 -9.45 3.77
N PRO A 60 15.53 -9.26 3.62
CA PRO A 60 16.47 -10.37 3.68
C PRO A 60 16.37 -11.14 5.00
N ASP A 61 16.76 -12.41 4.97
CA ASP A 61 16.78 -13.27 6.15
C ASP A 61 17.59 -12.63 7.29
N GLY A 62 17.03 -12.67 8.51
CA GLY A 62 17.63 -12.06 9.69
C GLY A 62 17.36 -10.55 9.87
N CYS A 63 16.56 -9.93 8.99
CA CYS A 63 16.13 -8.54 9.11
C CYS A 63 14.61 -8.44 9.43
N GLY A 64 14.24 -7.52 10.33
CA GLY A 64 12.83 -7.29 10.71
C GLY A 64 12.22 -8.39 11.58
N ALA A 65 10.89 -8.40 11.67
CA ALA A 65 10.15 -9.49 12.31
C ALA A 65 9.86 -10.55 11.25
N ASP A 66 10.42 -11.75 11.41
CA ASP A 66 10.26 -12.88 10.48
C ASP A 66 10.59 -12.58 9.00
N GLY A 67 11.61 -11.72 8.76
CA GLY A 67 12.00 -11.35 7.40
C GLY A 67 11.03 -10.36 6.74
N LYS A 68 10.22 -9.64 7.52
CA LYS A 68 9.17 -8.74 7.00
C LYS A 68 9.12 -7.42 7.74
N ARG A 69 8.60 -6.40 7.04
CA ARG A 69 8.20 -5.11 7.61
C ARG A 69 6.83 -4.74 7.07
N PHE A 70 5.99 -4.21 7.95
CA PHE A 70 4.67 -3.72 7.60
C PHE A 70 4.63 -2.20 7.76
N PHE A 71 4.07 -1.53 6.76
CA PHE A 71 3.68 -0.12 6.82
C PHE A 71 2.16 -0.07 6.81
N ASP A 72 1.57 0.18 7.97
CA ASP A 72 0.12 0.25 8.15
C ASP A 72 -0.32 1.69 8.35
N GLY A 73 -1.45 2.05 7.74
CA GLY A 73 -2.09 3.34 7.94
C GLY A 73 -3.56 3.31 7.54
N ILE A 74 -4.26 4.38 7.90
CA ILE A 74 -5.66 4.62 7.50
C ILE A 74 -5.68 5.51 6.26
N VAL A 75 -6.46 5.14 5.25
CA VAL A 75 -6.60 5.93 4.02
C VAL A 75 -7.34 7.22 4.32
N SER A 76 -6.63 8.35 4.28
CA SER A 76 -7.21 9.68 4.50
C SER A 76 -7.70 10.36 3.21
N SER A 77 -7.14 9.98 2.06
CA SER A 77 -7.48 10.53 0.75
C SER A 77 -7.13 9.54 -0.35
N VAL A 78 -7.95 9.50 -1.40
CA VAL A 78 -7.71 8.69 -2.59
C VAL A 78 -8.10 9.48 -3.83
N SER A 79 -7.36 9.31 -4.92
CA SER A 79 -7.63 9.96 -6.20
C SER A 79 -7.34 9.00 -7.34
N TYR A 80 -8.20 9.01 -8.36
CA TYR A 80 -8.00 8.25 -9.59
C TYR A 80 -7.41 9.14 -10.68
N THR A 81 -6.24 8.76 -11.19
CA THR A 81 -5.45 9.58 -12.12
C THR A 81 -5.62 9.17 -13.59
N GLY A 82 -6.12 7.96 -13.88
CA GLY A 82 -6.41 7.49 -15.24
C GLY A 82 -6.21 5.98 -15.42
N MET A 83 -6.39 5.49 -16.66
CA MET A 83 -5.96 4.15 -17.07
C MET A 83 -4.79 4.23 -18.03
N VAL A 84 -3.84 3.32 -17.85
CA VAL A 84 -2.80 3.06 -18.85
C VAL A 84 -3.32 1.94 -19.75
N GLY A 85 -3.49 2.24 -21.04
CA GLY A 85 -3.94 1.30 -22.08
C GLY A 85 -2.81 0.85 -22.98
#